data_AF-A0A7W9EMW0-F1
#
_entry.id   AF-A0A7W9EMW0-F1
#
_cell.length_a   1.000
_cell.length_b   1.000
_cell.length_c   1.000
_cell.angle_alpha   90.00
_cell.angle_beta   90.00
_cell.angle_gamma   90.00
#
_symmetry.space_group_name_H-M   'P 1'
#
loop_
_entity.id
_entity.type
_entity.pdbx_description
1 polymer ?
#
loop_
_entity_poly.entity_id
_entity_poly.type
_entity_poly.pdbx_seq_one_letter_code
_entity_poly.pdbx_strand_id
1 'polypeptide(L)'
;MTKKAKGPAEAATSPSQSSTHPKQGYENMEVDSTSVQKTPEPSILDLARKANGTSTTIYALLGICRAAAEFADDQEGYLLAKEVPANLSATLKLATELTLDISEFIERVIVAEGKKC
;
A
#
# COMPACT_ATOMS: atom_id res chain seq x y z
N MET A 1 47.01 5.75 -10.17
CA MET A 1 46.78 6.78 -9.12
C MET A 1 45.36 7.29 -9.23
N THR A 2 44.59 7.21 -8.14
CA THR A 2 43.13 7.43 -8.08
C THR A 2 42.73 8.90 -7.89
N LYS A 3 41.78 9.33 -8.72
CA LYS A 3 40.65 10.29 -8.56
C LYS A 3 40.84 11.53 -7.66
N LYS A 4 40.50 12.71 -8.20
CA LYS A 4 39.29 13.50 -7.82
C LYS A 4 39.16 14.77 -8.67
N ALA A 5 38.00 14.95 -9.29
CA ALA A 5 37.51 16.26 -9.76
C ALA A 5 36.49 16.78 -8.73
N LYS A 6 36.66 18.02 -8.28
CA LYS A 6 35.69 18.77 -7.48
C LYS A 6 35.75 20.24 -7.91
N GLY A 7 34.66 20.74 -8.46
CA GLY A 7 34.34 22.15 -8.67
C GLY A 7 32.95 22.46 -8.09
N PRO A 8 32.51 23.72 -8.10
CA PRO A 8 32.86 24.69 -7.04
C PRO A 8 31.62 25.38 -6.39
N ALA A 9 31.92 26.15 -5.32
CA ALA A 9 31.34 27.44 -4.83
C ALA A 9 29.78 27.64 -4.82
N GLU A 10 29.14 28.35 -3.90
CA GLU A 10 29.39 29.68 -3.36
C GLU A 10 28.67 29.89 -2.01
N ALA A 11 29.13 30.90 -1.26
CA ALA A 11 28.56 31.40 -0.01
C ALA A 11 27.87 32.75 -0.25
N ALA A 12 26.73 33.01 0.40
CA ALA A 12 26.20 34.36 0.70
C ALA A 12 25.02 34.21 1.69
N THR A 13 25.13 34.61 2.97
CA THR A 13 24.99 35.97 3.53
C THR A 13 23.54 36.50 3.50
N SER A 14 22.85 36.42 4.64
CA SER A 14 21.65 37.22 4.94
C SER A 14 22.01 38.65 5.34
N PRO A 15 21.15 39.63 5.05
CA PRO A 15 21.00 40.79 5.92
C PRO A 15 19.53 41.09 6.32
N SER A 16 19.41 41.66 7.51
CA SER A 16 18.19 42.05 8.21
C SER A 16 17.69 43.46 7.83
N GLN A 17 16.36 43.63 7.96
CA GLN A 17 15.57 44.83 8.32
C GLN A 17 15.44 46.04 7.36
N SER A 18 14.19 46.44 7.09
CA SER A 18 13.67 47.80 7.35
C SER A 18 12.15 47.89 7.07
N SER A 19 11.46 48.69 7.88
CA SER A 19 10.01 48.89 8.01
C SER A 19 9.45 49.96 7.08
N THR A 20 8.20 49.82 6.61
CA THR A 20 7.23 50.92 6.41
C THR A 20 5.80 50.37 6.26
N HIS A 21 4.92 50.67 7.21
CA HIS A 21 3.45 50.57 7.09
C HIS A 21 2.93 51.91 6.52
N PRO A 22 1.76 52.03 5.82
CA PRO A 22 0.46 51.64 6.39
C PRO A 22 -0.70 51.20 5.46
N LYS A 23 -1.63 50.46 6.09
CA LYS A 23 -3.10 50.39 5.91
C LYS A 23 -3.69 50.02 4.55
N GLN A 24 -4.36 48.86 4.49
CA GLN A 24 -5.75 48.75 4.02
C GLN A 24 -6.35 47.35 4.26
N GLY A 25 -7.54 47.34 4.89
CA GLY A 25 -8.59 46.32 4.73
C GLY A 25 -8.29 44.88 5.14
N TYR A 26 -8.54 44.55 6.41
CA TYR A 26 -9.06 43.22 6.74
C TYR A 26 -10.44 43.42 7.37
N GLU A 27 -11.45 43.40 6.51
CA GLU A 27 -12.80 43.06 6.96
C GLU A 27 -12.73 41.71 7.67
N ASN A 28 -13.53 41.61 8.73
CA ASN A 28 -13.60 40.47 9.62
C ASN A 28 -13.76 39.17 8.81
N MET A 29 -12.68 38.39 8.72
CA MET A 29 -12.80 36.98 8.35
C MET A 29 -13.23 36.28 9.63
N GLU A 30 -14.54 36.26 9.88
CA GLU A 30 -15.12 35.27 10.76
C GLU A 30 -14.68 33.92 10.20
N VAL A 31 -13.71 33.31 10.88
CA VAL A 31 -13.32 31.92 10.65
C VAL A 31 -14.51 31.12 11.12
N ASP A 32 -15.44 30.91 10.20
CA ASP A 32 -16.49 29.93 10.33
C ASP A 32 -15.77 28.60 10.58
N SER A 33 -15.81 28.17 11.83
CA SER A 33 -15.24 26.92 12.29
C SER A 33 -16.18 25.79 11.86
N THR A 34 -16.49 25.72 10.56
CA THR A 34 -17.40 24.75 10.00
C THR A 34 -16.67 23.44 9.73
N SER A 35 -16.85 22.55 10.69
CA SER A 35 -16.74 21.11 10.58
C SER A 35 -15.37 20.57 10.16
N VAL A 36 -14.65 20.04 11.14
CA VAL A 36 -13.85 18.85 10.90
C VAL A 36 -14.80 17.83 10.27
N GLN A 37 -14.74 17.67 8.95
CA GLN A 37 -15.45 16.61 8.25
C GLN A 37 -14.88 15.29 8.77
N LYS A 38 -15.52 14.75 9.81
CA LYS A 38 -15.24 13.42 10.33
C LYS A 38 -15.59 12.47 9.21
N THR A 39 -14.59 11.92 8.52
CA THR A 39 -14.83 10.90 7.49
C THR A 39 -15.68 9.80 8.12
N PRO A 40 -16.85 9.48 7.55
CA PRO A 40 -17.71 8.44 8.11
C PRO A 40 -16.90 7.16 8.25
N GLU A 41 -16.94 6.53 9.43
CA GLU A 41 -16.32 5.22 9.58
C GLU A 41 -16.98 4.24 8.59
N PRO A 42 -16.18 3.48 7.83
CA PRO A 42 -16.73 2.56 6.85
C PRO A 42 -17.56 1.47 7.54
N SER A 43 -18.69 1.10 6.95
CA SER A 43 -19.52 0.03 7.50
C SER A 43 -18.78 -1.31 7.46
N ILE A 44 -19.18 -2.26 8.31
CA ILE A 44 -18.66 -3.64 8.29
C ILE A 44 -18.84 -4.25 6.90
N LEU A 45 -19.95 -3.94 6.22
CA LEU A 45 -20.23 -4.41 4.87
C LEU A 45 -19.25 -3.85 3.84
N ASP A 46 -18.89 -2.56 3.94
CA ASP A 46 -17.90 -1.93 3.05
C ASP A 46 -16.51 -2.53 3.25
N LEU A 47 -16.12 -2.75 4.52
CA LEU A 47 -14.86 -3.40 4.86
C LEU A 47 -14.81 -4.84 4.36
N ALA A 48 -15.90 -5.60 4.52
CA ALA A 48 -15.98 -6.98 4.04
C ALA A 48 -15.89 -7.06 2.51
N ARG A 49 -16.57 -6.17 1.78
CA ARG A 49 -16.46 -6.08 0.31
C ARG A 49 -15.04 -5.75 -0.14
N LYS A 50 -14.38 -4.79 0.53
CA LYS A 50 -12.98 -4.44 0.25
C LYS A 50 -12.03 -5.61 0.55
N ALA A 51 -12.24 -6.29 1.67
CA ALA A 51 -11.47 -7.46 2.05
C ALA A 51 -11.65 -8.60 1.03
N ASN A 52 -12.86 -8.80 0.51
CA ASN A 52 -13.13 -9.82 -0.50
C ASN A 52 -12.34 -9.57 -1.80
N GLY A 53 -12.37 -8.32 -2.31
CA GLY A 53 -11.57 -7.95 -3.49
C GLY A 53 -10.07 -8.11 -3.26
N THR A 54 -9.60 -7.76 -2.06
CA THR A 54 -8.19 -7.94 -1.67
C THR A 54 -7.81 -9.42 -1.63
N SER A 55 -8.66 -10.27 -1.04
CA SER A 55 -8.43 -11.72 -0.96
C SER A 55 -8.33 -12.37 -2.34
N THR A 56 -9.15 -11.93 -3.30
CA THR A 56 -9.09 -12.38 -4.70
C THR A 56 -7.74 -12.04 -5.34
N THR A 57 -7.23 -10.83 -5.07
CA THR A 57 -5.94 -10.38 -5.61
C THR A 57 -4.79 -11.18 -5.01
N ILE A 58 -4.82 -11.42 -3.69
CA ILE A 58 -3.82 -12.24 -3.00
C ILE A 58 -3.83 -13.67 -3.53
N TYR A 59 -5.01 -14.27 -3.70
CA TYR A 59 -5.15 -15.61 -4.25
C TYR A 59 -4.50 -15.74 -5.64
N ALA A 60 -4.75 -14.78 -6.53
CA ALA A 60 -4.14 -14.78 -7.87
C ALA A 60 -2.61 -14.66 -7.80
N LEU A 61 -2.08 -13.78 -6.95
CA LEU A 61 -0.64 -13.60 -6.78
C LEU A 61 0.03 -14.86 -6.23
N LEU A 62 -0.57 -15.50 -5.23
CA LEU A 62 -0.07 -16.76 -4.67
C LEU A 62 -0.05 -17.87 -5.73
N GLY A 63 -1.08 -17.95 -6.57
CA GLY A 63 -1.12 -18.89 -7.69
C GLY A 63 0.02 -18.69 -8.69
N ILE A 64 0.32 -17.44 -9.06
CA ILE A 64 1.44 -17.10 -9.95
C ILE A 64 2.78 -17.50 -9.30
N CYS A 65 2.98 -17.12 -8.05
CA CYS A 65 4.21 -17.46 -7.32
C CYS A 65 4.37 -18.99 -7.20
N ARG A 66 3.27 -19.72 -6.96
CA ARG A 66 3.31 -21.18 -6.84
C ARG A 66 3.71 -21.82 -8.16
N ALA A 67 3.10 -21.42 -9.26
CA ALA A 67 3.44 -21.91 -10.59
C ALA A 67 4.91 -21.62 -10.96
N ALA A 68 5.43 -20.44 -10.59
CA ALA A 68 6.83 -20.10 -10.79
C ALA A 68 7.77 -20.96 -9.94
N ALA A 69 7.38 -21.29 -8.70
CA ALA A 69 8.14 -22.17 -7.83
C ALA A 69 8.12 -23.63 -8.34
N GLU A 70 6.96 -24.15 -8.73
CA GLU A 70 6.81 -25.48 -9.35
C GLU A 70 7.66 -25.58 -10.62
N PHE A 71 7.66 -24.56 -11.47
CA PHE A 71 8.52 -24.51 -12.65
C PHE A 71 10.01 -24.57 -12.31
N ALA A 72 10.43 -23.86 -11.26
CA ALA A 72 11.82 -23.87 -10.81
C ALA A 72 12.23 -25.25 -10.25
N ASP A 73 11.31 -25.94 -9.57
CA ASP A 73 11.52 -27.30 -9.05
C ASP A 73 11.67 -28.32 -10.20
N ASP A 74 10.90 -28.18 -11.28
CA ASP A 74 10.86 -29.13 -12.41
C ASP A 74 12.01 -28.94 -13.44
N GLN A 75 12.67 -27.79 -13.47
CA GLN A 75 13.67 -27.44 -14.50
C GLN A 75 15.11 -27.55 -13.98
N GLU A 76 15.66 -28.77 -14.03
CA GLU A 76 17.09 -29.06 -13.82
C GLU A 76 17.96 -28.35 -14.88
N GLY A 77 18.30 -27.09 -14.66
CA GLY A 77 19.07 -26.27 -15.61
C GLY A 77 18.64 -24.80 -15.65
N TYR A 78 17.50 -24.47 -15.04
CA TYR A 78 17.12 -23.08 -14.86
C TYR A 78 18.09 -22.40 -13.87
N LEU A 79 18.83 -21.40 -14.37
CA LEU A 79 19.91 -20.72 -13.64
C LEU A 79 19.48 -20.14 -12.29
N LEU A 80 18.21 -19.76 -12.15
CA LEU A 80 17.66 -19.19 -10.93
C LEU A 80 16.96 -20.22 -10.04
N ALA A 81 16.80 -21.48 -10.46
CA ALA A 81 16.15 -22.52 -9.66
C ALA A 81 16.87 -22.74 -8.32
N LYS A 82 18.20 -22.69 -8.32
CA LYS A 82 19.03 -22.79 -7.10
C LYS A 82 18.77 -21.71 -6.04
N GLU A 83 18.18 -20.58 -6.44
CA GLU A 83 17.84 -19.47 -5.54
C GLU A 83 16.41 -19.62 -5.00
N VAL A 84 15.61 -20.54 -5.55
CA VAL A 84 14.25 -20.83 -5.11
C VAL A 84 14.31 -21.89 -4.00
N PRO A 85 13.73 -21.63 -2.81
CA PRO A 85 13.68 -22.63 -1.75
C PRO A 85 12.89 -23.87 -2.18
N ALA A 86 13.45 -25.07 -1.94
CA ALA A 86 12.88 -26.36 -2.36
C ALA A 86 11.49 -26.70 -1.78
N ASN A 87 11.00 -25.92 -0.80
CA ASN A 87 9.68 -26.08 -0.19
C ASN A 87 8.75 -24.88 -0.45
N LEU A 88 9.15 -23.95 -1.32
CA LEU A 88 8.37 -22.74 -1.58
C LEU A 88 7.04 -23.09 -2.27
N SER A 89 7.04 -23.99 -3.25
CA SER A 89 5.83 -24.46 -3.95
C SER A 89 4.82 -25.06 -2.98
N ALA A 90 5.25 -25.93 -2.06
CA ALA A 90 4.42 -26.49 -1.01
C ALA A 90 3.89 -25.44 -0.03
N THR A 91 4.72 -24.48 0.38
CA THR A 91 4.31 -23.39 1.28
C THR A 91 3.27 -22.48 0.61
N LEU A 92 3.47 -22.15 -0.66
CA LEU A 92 2.55 -21.33 -1.44
C LEU A 92 1.23 -22.06 -1.69
N LYS A 93 1.24 -23.39 -1.83
CA LYS A 93 0.02 -24.19 -1.88
C LYS A 93 -0.82 -24.03 -0.61
N LEU A 94 -0.22 -24.20 0.56
CA LEU A 94 -0.91 -24.03 1.84
C LEU A 94 -1.42 -22.59 2.03
N ALA A 95 -0.63 -21.59 1.66
CA ALA A 95 -1.06 -20.19 1.72
C ALA A 95 -2.24 -19.90 0.78
N THR A 96 -2.27 -20.54 -0.39
CA THR A 96 -3.36 -20.44 -1.37
C THR A 96 -4.65 -21.04 -0.81
N GLU A 97 -4.57 -22.24 -0.21
CA GLU A 97 -5.71 -22.91 0.44
C GLU A 97 -6.27 -22.07 1.59
N LEU A 98 -5.40 -21.56 2.47
CA LEU A 98 -5.81 -20.67 3.56
C LEU A 98 -6.46 -19.37 3.05
N THR A 99 -5.97 -18.82 1.94
CA THR A 99 -6.57 -17.62 1.34
C THR A 99 -7.99 -17.90 0.85
N LEU A 100 -8.25 -19.08 0.28
CA LEU A 100 -9.61 -19.49 -0.11
C LEU A 100 -10.54 -19.61 1.09
N ASP A 101 -10.08 -20.23 2.18
CA ASP A 101 -10.88 -20.37 3.41
C ASP A 101 -11.27 -18.99 3.96
N ILE A 102 -10.33 -18.03 3.93
CA ILE A 102 -10.59 -16.65 4.35
C ILE A 102 -11.56 -15.95 3.40
N SER A 103 -11.41 -16.12 2.08
CA SER A 103 -12.35 -15.57 1.09
C SER A 103 -13.77 -16.08 1.31
N GLU A 104 -13.94 -17.38 1.54
CA GLU A 104 -15.25 -17.99 1.81
C GLU A 104 -15.84 -17.44 3.11
N PHE A 105 -15.03 -17.29 4.16
CA PHE A 105 -15.47 -16.68 5.41
C PHE A 105 -15.95 -15.23 5.20
N ILE A 106 -15.20 -14.42 4.45
CA ILE A 106 -15.58 -13.03 4.14
C ILE A 106 -16.89 -12.98 3.36
N GLU A 107 -17.08 -13.86 2.38
CA GLU A 107 -18.31 -13.93 1.60
C GLU A 107 -19.53 -14.26 2.48
N ARG A 108 -19.38 -15.19 3.44
CA ARG A 108 -20.43 -15.49 4.43
C ARG A 108 -20.76 -14.26 5.29
N VAL A 109 -19.77 -13.46 5.68
CA VAL A 109 -19.98 -12.19 6.41
C VAL A 109 -20.76 -11.19 5.55
N ILE A 110 -20.39 -11.02 4.27
CA ILE A 110 -21.12 -10.13 3.34
C ILE A 110 -22.59 -10.54 3.22
N VAL A 111 -22.86 -11.83 3.04
CA VAL A 111 -24.24 -12.34 2.93
C VAL A 111 -25.01 -12.16 4.25
N ALA A 112 -24.37 -12.40 5.40
CA ALA A 112 -25.01 -12.25 6.70
C ALA A 112 -25.36 -10.79 7.02
N GLU A 113 -24.45 -9.85 6.74
CA GLU A 113 -24.68 -8.43 6.97
C GLU A 113 -25.62 -7.81 5.94
N GLY A 114 -25.53 -8.23 4.66
CA GLY A 114 -26.43 -7.75 3.60
C GLY A 114 -27.90 -8.14 3.79
N LYS A 115 -28.21 -9.16 4.61
CA LYS A 115 -29.58 -9.55 4.97
C LYS A 115 -30.16 -8.75 6.15
N LYS A 116 -29.34 -7.97 6.87
CA LYS A 116 -29.76 -7.19 8.04
C LYS A 116 -30.14 -5.74 7.70
N CYS A 117 -29.87 -5.28 6.48
CA CYS A 117 -30.24 -3.98 5.95
C CYS A 117 -31.49 -4.09 5.08
#